data_AF-A0A3D4W7C5-F1
#
_entry.id   AF-A0A3D4W7C5-F1
#
_cell.length_a   1.000
_cell.length_b   1.000
_cell.length_c   1.000
_cell.angle_alpha   90.00
_cell.angle_beta   90.00
_cell.angle_gamma   90.00
#
_symmetry.space_group_name_H-M   'P 1'
#
loop_
_entity.id
_entity.type
_entity.pdbx_description
1 polymer ?
#
loop_
_entity_poly.entity_id
_entity_poly.type
_entity_poly.pdbx_seq_one_letter_code
_entity_poly.pdbx_strand_id
1 'polypeptide(L)'
;DNASGVASLIELVALFGKPGINSGRSILFVAFGAEEMGLLGARHFVSESPVSLKSVKAMINMDMVGRLRVDEPVVTVSGTGTFTVADSLLDIVSVNRPFTVKRSPDGFGPSDHAAFYGEGIPVLFVSTGAHADYHTPFDLPDRINVAGQQQVTDFVASLIKELSRLTPAPVFSESGSRQQAGHYGRNLKVTLGIMPDVSGAETSGGMKVEGVRKDGPAALSGMVKGDIIVAINGLPVANVYDYMGRMGKLNPGERVNIEVIRNGSREILIVQL
;
A
#
# COMPACT_ATOMS: atom_id res chain seq x y z
N ASP A 1 -8.04 -9.51 -4.65
CA ASP A 1 -7.54 -8.15 -4.80
C ASP A 1 -8.05 -7.59 -6.12
N ASN A 2 -8.76 -6.47 -6.22
CA ASN A 2 -9.17 -5.52 -5.17
C ASN A 2 -10.70 -5.37 -5.03
N ALA A 3 -11.44 -6.49 -5.05
CA ALA A 3 -12.90 -6.47 -4.91
C ALA A 3 -13.38 -5.77 -3.61
N SER A 4 -12.59 -5.85 -2.53
CA SER A 4 -12.88 -5.15 -1.28
C SER A 4 -12.86 -3.63 -1.43
N GLY A 5 -11.86 -3.05 -2.11
CA GLY A 5 -11.81 -1.62 -2.39
C GLY A 5 -12.99 -1.16 -3.24
N VAL A 6 -13.38 -1.94 -4.25
CA VAL A 6 -14.55 -1.64 -5.10
C VAL A 6 -15.87 -1.69 -4.32
N ALA A 7 -16.04 -2.67 -3.43
CA ALA A 7 -17.22 -2.75 -2.58
C ALA A 7 -17.33 -1.53 -1.63
N SER A 8 -16.22 -1.14 -1.01
CA SER A 8 -16.15 0.07 -0.18
C SER A 8 -16.41 1.34 -1.00
N LEU A 9 -15.91 1.43 -2.24
CA LEU A 9 -16.18 2.54 -3.16
C LEU A 9 -17.69 2.70 -3.41
N ILE A 10 -18.39 1.60 -3.71
CA ILE A 10 -19.84 1.61 -3.98
C ILE A 10 -20.61 2.11 -2.74
N GLU A 11 -20.25 1.65 -1.54
CA GLU A 11 -20.90 2.12 -0.29
C GLU A 11 -20.64 3.61 -0.06
N LEU A 12 -19.43 4.10 -0.32
CA LEU A 12 -19.11 5.52 -0.21
C LEU A 12 -19.89 6.36 -1.22
N VAL A 13 -20.09 5.87 -2.46
CA VAL A 13 -20.98 6.54 -3.43
C VAL A 13 -22.40 6.64 -2.88
N ALA A 14 -22.94 5.56 -2.32
CA ALA A 14 -24.28 5.55 -1.73
C ALA A 14 -24.40 6.51 -0.54
N LEU A 15 -23.36 6.61 0.29
CA LEU A 15 -23.32 7.52 1.43
C LEU A 15 -23.24 8.99 0.99
N PHE A 16 -22.26 9.35 0.16
CA PHE A 16 -22.01 10.74 -0.25
C PHE A 16 -22.99 11.25 -1.31
N GLY A 17 -23.74 10.36 -1.97
CA GLY A 17 -24.86 10.72 -2.84
C GLY A 17 -26.10 11.23 -2.09
N LYS A 18 -26.20 11.02 -0.77
CA LYS A 18 -27.32 11.52 0.04
C LYS A 18 -27.24 13.05 0.23
N PRO A 19 -28.36 13.78 0.12
CA PRO A 19 -28.38 15.23 0.31
C PRO A 19 -27.79 15.64 1.66
N GLY A 20 -26.94 16.67 1.66
CA GLY A 20 -26.35 17.25 2.87
C GLY A 20 -25.18 16.47 3.49
N ILE A 21 -24.80 15.29 2.95
CA ILE A 21 -23.64 14.54 3.44
C ILE A 21 -22.33 15.18 3.00
N ASN A 22 -22.17 15.47 1.70
CA ASN A 22 -21.05 16.28 1.21
C ASN A 22 -21.40 17.77 1.30
N SER A 23 -20.59 18.53 2.03
CA SER A 23 -20.73 19.98 2.14
C SER A 23 -19.42 20.73 1.82
N GLY A 24 -18.42 20.02 1.29
CA GLY A 24 -17.10 20.54 0.99
C GLY A 24 -16.85 20.57 -0.52
N ARG A 25 -15.63 20.16 -0.91
CA ARG A 25 -15.22 20.01 -2.32
C ARG A 25 -16.01 18.91 -3.03
N SER A 26 -16.05 18.98 -4.37
CA SER A 26 -16.53 17.88 -5.20
C SER A 26 -15.72 16.61 -4.95
N ILE A 27 -16.41 15.47 -4.91
CA ILE A 27 -15.80 14.14 -4.74
C ILE A 27 -16.00 13.38 -6.04
N LEU A 28 -14.90 12.87 -6.62
CA LEU A 28 -14.93 12.01 -7.78
C LEU A 28 -14.59 10.58 -7.35
N PHE A 29 -15.51 9.65 -7.56
CA PHE A 29 -15.30 8.22 -7.33
C PHE A 29 -14.90 7.54 -8.62
N VAL A 30 -13.81 6.78 -8.59
CA VAL A 30 -13.26 6.10 -9.79
C VAL A 30 -12.89 4.67 -9.42
N ALA A 31 -13.29 3.72 -10.26
CA ALA A 31 -12.80 2.35 -10.22
C ALA A 31 -11.88 2.14 -11.42
N PHE A 32 -10.59 1.92 -11.18
CA PHE A 32 -9.60 1.75 -12.25
C PHE A 32 -9.59 0.32 -12.78
N GLY A 33 -9.43 0.19 -14.09
CA GLY A 33 -9.15 -1.08 -14.74
C GLY A 33 -7.64 -1.30 -14.89
N ALA A 34 -7.24 -2.57 -15.01
CA ALA A 34 -5.87 -2.96 -15.38
C ALA A 34 -4.75 -2.39 -14.47
N GLU A 35 -5.04 -2.25 -13.17
CA GLU A 35 -4.05 -1.94 -12.12
C GLU A 35 -2.91 -2.98 -12.16
N GLU A 36 -3.27 -4.27 -12.14
CA GLU A 36 -2.36 -5.43 -12.17
C GLU A 36 -1.50 -5.56 -13.44
N MET A 37 -1.79 -4.72 -14.44
CA MET A 37 -1.01 -4.61 -15.67
C MET A 37 0.04 -3.49 -15.60
N GLY A 38 0.18 -2.85 -14.44
CA GLY A 38 1.05 -1.70 -14.22
C GLY A 38 0.30 -0.37 -14.23
N LEU A 39 -0.77 -0.26 -13.45
CA LEU A 39 -1.54 0.97 -13.20
C LEU A 39 -2.14 1.58 -14.47
N LEU A 40 -2.47 0.78 -15.49
CA LEU A 40 -2.80 1.30 -16.81
C LEU A 40 -4.04 2.21 -16.78
N GLY A 41 -5.06 1.85 -15.99
CA GLY A 41 -6.27 2.66 -15.82
C GLY A 41 -5.99 4.00 -15.16
N ALA A 42 -5.27 4.02 -14.04
CA ALA A 42 -4.93 5.28 -13.36
C ALA A 42 -3.98 6.15 -14.17
N ARG A 43 -2.99 5.57 -14.87
CA ARG A 43 -2.13 6.32 -15.79
C ARG A 43 -2.93 6.95 -16.92
N HIS A 44 -3.85 6.21 -17.51
CA HIS A 44 -4.72 6.74 -18.55
C HIS A 44 -5.61 7.87 -18.01
N PHE A 45 -6.21 7.69 -16.83
CA PHE A 45 -7.00 8.74 -16.18
C PHE A 45 -6.16 9.99 -15.97
N VAL A 46 -4.93 9.87 -15.48
CA VAL A 46 -4.07 11.01 -15.24
C VAL A 46 -3.68 11.71 -16.56
N SER A 47 -3.31 10.97 -17.60
CA SER A 47 -2.93 11.55 -18.89
C SER A 47 -4.11 12.17 -19.66
N GLU A 48 -5.30 11.56 -19.56
CA GLU A 48 -6.52 11.90 -20.32
C GLU A 48 -7.69 12.18 -19.37
N SER A 49 -7.42 12.96 -18.33
CA SER A 49 -8.38 13.17 -17.23
C SER A 49 -9.65 13.89 -17.71
N PRO A 50 -10.85 13.41 -17.36
CA PRO A 50 -12.11 14.08 -17.68
C PRO A 50 -12.30 15.40 -16.90
N VAL A 51 -11.44 15.65 -15.91
CA VAL A 51 -11.39 16.90 -15.13
C VAL A 51 -9.98 17.46 -15.11
N SER A 52 -9.83 18.78 -14.96
CA SER A 52 -8.49 19.37 -14.84
C SER A 52 -7.74 18.81 -13.63
N LEU A 53 -6.55 18.24 -13.81
CA LEU A 53 -5.74 17.72 -12.69
C LEU A 53 -5.42 18.82 -11.65
N LYS A 54 -5.31 20.09 -12.07
CA LYS A 54 -5.12 21.23 -11.15
C LYS A 54 -6.28 21.40 -10.16
N SER A 55 -7.46 20.86 -10.48
CA SER A 55 -8.63 20.87 -9.60
C SER A 55 -8.63 19.71 -8.59
N VAL A 56 -7.87 18.64 -8.83
CA VAL A 56 -7.71 17.50 -7.92
C VAL A 56 -6.81 17.93 -6.77
N LYS A 57 -7.35 17.97 -5.54
CA LYS A 57 -6.62 18.45 -4.36
C LYS A 57 -5.98 17.36 -3.51
N ALA A 58 -6.48 16.15 -3.65
CA ALA A 58 -5.92 14.95 -3.09
C ALA A 58 -6.57 13.73 -3.75
N MET A 59 -5.91 12.58 -3.65
CA MET A 59 -6.45 11.29 -4.08
C MET A 59 -6.36 10.31 -2.91
N ILE A 60 -7.48 9.65 -2.59
CA ILE A 60 -7.50 8.55 -1.61
C ILE A 60 -7.67 7.26 -2.39
N ASN A 61 -6.73 6.35 -2.21
CA ASN A 61 -6.76 5.02 -2.79
C ASN A 61 -7.13 3.98 -1.74
N MET A 62 -7.99 3.03 -2.08
CA MET A 62 -8.33 1.89 -1.24
C MET A 62 -7.90 0.62 -1.95
N ASP A 63 -6.97 -0.12 -1.37
CA ASP A 63 -6.51 -1.40 -1.93
C ASP A 63 -6.34 -2.45 -0.83
N MET A 64 -6.93 -3.63 -1.03
CA MET A 64 -7.00 -4.68 -0.03
C MET A 64 -7.52 -4.19 1.33
N VAL A 65 -8.76 -3.68 1.39
CA VAL A 65 -9.38 -3.14 2.63
C VAL A 65 -10.29 -4.14 3.37
N GLY A 66 -10.41 -5.37 2.86
CA GLY A 66 -11.36 -6.37 3.35
C GLY A 66 -10.81 -7.38 4.37
N ARG A 67 -9.52 -7.32 4.71
CA ARG A 67 -8.82 -8.40 5.45
C ARG A 67 -8.23 -7.91 6.78
N LEU A 68 -8.90 -6.95 7.42
CA LEU A 68 -8.52 -6.44 8.73
C LEU A 68 -8.42 -7.60 9.73
N ARG A 69 -7.23 -7.80 10.30
CA ARG A 69 -6.95 -8.87 11.27
C ARG A 69 -7.69 -8.63 12.59
N VAL A 70 -8.08 -9.69 13.28
CA VAL A 70 -8.84 -9.60 14.55
C VAL A 70 -7.90 -9.55 15.75
N ASP A 71 -6.81 -10.30 15.70
CA ASP A 71 -5.76 -10.39 16.71
C ASP A 71 -4.86 -9.16 16.73
N GLU A 72 -4.57 -8.61 15.56
CA GLU A 72 -3.74 -7.40 15.40
C GLU A 72 -4.38 -6.45 14.36
N PRO A 73 -5.49 -5.76 14.73
CA PRO A 73 -6.24 -4.92 13.81
C PRO A 73 -5.44 -3.66 13.46
N VAL A 74 -4.81 -3.68 12.29
CA VAL A 74 -4.00 -2.58 11.76
C VAL A 74 -4.52 -2.17 10.39
N VAL A 75 -4.67 -0.87 10.19
CA VAL A 75 -4.89 -0.24 8.89
C VAL A 75 -3.66 0.59 8.57
N THR A 76 -3.03 0.34 7.43
CA THR A 76 -1.93 1.19 6.97
C THR A 76 -2.45 2.31 6.10
N VAL A 77 -1.92 3.51 6.34
CA VAL A 77 -2.09 4.68 5.49
C VAL A 77 -0.72 5.15 5.02
N SER A 78 -0.43 4.96 3.74
CA SER A 78 0.77 5.48 3.09
C SER A 78 0.50 6.83 2.42
N GLY A 79 1.56 7.57 2.07
CA GLY A 79 1.48 8.90 1.48
C GLY A 79 1.30 10.04 2.48
N THR A 80 1.47 9.80 3.78
CA THR A 80 1.28 10.84 4.81
C THR A 80 2.29 11.98 4.71
N GLY A 81 3.45 11.73 4.08
CA GLY A 81 4.45 12.75 3.81
C GLY A 81 4.13 13.62 2.59
N THR A 82 3.07 13.30 1.83
CA THR A 82 2.77 13.99 0.58
C THR A 82 2.05 15.32 0.75
N PHE A 83 1.66 15.68 1.97
CA PHE A 83 1.15 17.00 2.34
C PHE A 83 1.22 17.22 3.85
N THR A 84 1.47 18.45 4.27
CA THR A 84 1.90 18.80 5.64
C THR A 84 0.90 18.48 6.76
N VAL A 85 -0.39 18.35 6.44
CA VAL A 85 -1.46 18.15 7.45
C VAL A 85 -2.02 16.73 7.46
N ALA A 86 -1.41 15.80 6.73
CA ALA A 86 -1.90 14.42 6.66
C ALA A 86 -1.91 13.73 8.02
N ASP A 87 -0.86 13.87 8.82
CA ASP A 87 -0.78 13.25 10.14
C ASP A 87 -1.85 13.80 11.10
N SER A 88 -2.03 15.12 11.14
CA SER A 88 -3.08 15.75 11.97
C SER A 88 -4.49 15.36 11.51
N LEU A 89 -4.70 15.23 10.20
CA LEU A 89 -5.95 14.72 9.65
C LEU A 89 -6.21 13.28 10.12
N LEU A 90 -5.19 12.43 10.08
CA LEU A 90 -5.27 11.05 10.56
C LEU A 90 -5.48 10.97 12.07
N ASP A 91 -4.88 11.85 12.87
CA ASP A 91 -5.13 11.92 14.31
C ASP A 91 -6.62 12.14 14.61
N ILE A 92 -7.30 12.98 13.83
CA ILE A 92 -8.74 13.26 13.98
C ILE A 92 -9.59 12.04 13.61
N VAL A 93 -9.33 11.44 12.43
CA VAL A 93 -10.23 10.39 11.90
C VAL A 93 -10.01 9.01 12.51
N SER A 94 -8.87 8.81 13.19
CA SER A 94 -8.51 7.56 13.86
C SER A 94 -9.08 7.43 15.28
N VAL A 95 -9.69 8.48 15.83
CA VAL A 95 -10.28 8.45 17.19
C VAL A 95 -11.40 7.41 17.27
N ASN A 96 -11.42 6.64 18.36
CA ASN A 96 -12.44 5.62 18.66
C ASN A 96 -12.60 4.52 17.58
N ARG A 97 -11.54 4.22 16.83
CA ARG A 97 -11.51 3.11 15.88
C ARG A 97 -11.07 1.81 16.58
N PRO A 98 -11.60 0.64 16.18
CA PRO A 98 -11.21 -0.66 16.75
C PRO A 98 -9.90 -1.20 16.17
N PHE A 99 -9.08 -0.33 15.56
CA PHE A 99 -7.82 -0.68 14.92
C PHE A 99 -6.81 0.44 15.10
N THR A 100 -5.53 0.09 14.97
CA THR A 100 -4.43 1.07 14.95
C THR A 100 -4.18 1.54 13.53
N VAL A 101 -3.95 2.83 13.34
CA VAL A 101 -3.52 3.39 12.05
C VAL A 101 -2.00 3.46 12.01
N LYS A 102 -1.40 2.64 11.16
CA LYS A 102 0.04 2.64 10.87
C LYS A 102 0.29 3.59 9.70
N ARG A 103 1.30 4.45 9.79
CA ARG A 103 1.54 5.53 8.81
C ARG A 103 2.85 5.31 8.08
N SER A 104 2.84 5.54 6.77
CA SER A 104 4.06 5.63 5.97
C SER A 104 4.09 6.96 5.21
N PRO A 105 5.22 7.69 5.24
CA PRO A 105 5.31 8.98 4.57
C PRO A 105 5.33 8.85 3.04
N ASP A 106 5.80 7.72 2.52
CA ASP A 106 6.06 7.51 1.09
C ASP A 106 4.78 7.63 0.25
N GLY A 107 4.82 8.54 -0.75
CA GLY A 107 3.72 8.75 -1.69
C GLY A 107 3.68 7.75 -2.86
N PHE A 108 4.78 7.03 -3.08
CA PHE A 108 4.86 5.99 -4.10
C PHE A 108 4.52 4.62 -3.49
N GLY A 109 3.58 3.88 -4.09
CA GLY A 109 3.03 2.63 -3.56
C GLY A 109 2.26 1.80 -4.60
N PRO A 110 1.99 0.49 -4.33
CA PRO A 110 1.79 -0.55 -5.36
C PRO A 110 0.36 -0.55 -5.87
N SER A 111 -0.15 0.64 -6.16
CA SER A 111 -1.54 0.82 -6.51
C SER A 111 -1.73 2.16 -7.19
N ASP A 112 -2.95 2.45 -7.60
CA ASP A 112 -3.29 3.54 -8.52
C ASP A 112 -2.90 4.94 -8.04
N HIS A 113 -2.79 5.17 -6.72
CA HIS A 113 -2.30 6.42 -6.15
C HIS A 113 -0.93 6.85 -6.69
N ALA A 114 -0.05 5.90 -7.05
CA ALA A 114 1.27 6.24 -7.56
C ALA A 114 1.23 7.04 -8.87
N ALA A 115 0.19 6.85 -9.70
CA ALA A 115 0.00 7.65 -10.91
C ALA A 115 -0.29 9.13 -10.57
N PHE A 116 -1.09 9.38 -9.52
CA PHE A 116 -1.42 10.72 -9.05
C PHE A 116 -0.23 11.39 -8.34
N TYR A 117 0.50 10.62 -7.53
CA TYR A 117 1.73 11.10 -6.89
C TYR A 117 2.75 11.59 -7.92
N GLY A 118 2.89 10.88 -9.04
CA GLY A 118 3.77 11.28 -10.15
C GLY A 118 3.50 12.69 -10.69
N GLU A 119 2.24 13.11 -10.70
CA GLU A 119 1.79 14.44 -11.14
C GLU A 119 1.81 15.51 -10.03
N GLY A 120 2.38 15.19 -8.86
CA GLY A 120 2.42 16.12 -7.73
C GLY A 120 1.07 16.35 -7.07
N ILE A 121 0.20 15.32 -7.08
CA ILE A 121 -1.07 15.34 -6.35
C ILE A 121 -0.84 14.68 -4.97
N PRO A 122 -1.31 15.29 -3.86
CA PRO A 122 -1.29 14.66 -2.55
C PRO A 122 -2.07 13.34 -2.55
N VAL A 123 -1.50 12.28 -1.97
CA VAL A 123 -2.13 10.95 -1.97
C VAL A 123 -2.19 10.36 -0.58
N LEU A 124 -3.24 9.59 -0.32
CA LEU A 124 -3.32 8.67 0.81
C LEU A 124 -3.70 7.30 0.29
N PHE A 125 -2.94 6.28 0.67
CA PHE A 125 -3.23 4.90 0.30
C PHE A 125 -3.61 4.09 1.54
N VAL A 126 -4.85 3.61 1.58
CA VAL A 126 -5.43 2.86 2.69
C VAL A 126 -5.47 1.36 2.35
N SER A 127 -4.89 0.54 3.23
CA SER A 127 -4.86 -0.92 3.10
C SER A 127 -4.90 -1.64 4.44
N THR A 128 -5.37 -2.89 4.44
CA THR A 128 -5.24 -3.82 5.59
C THR A 128 -3.97 -4.69 5.52
N GLY A 129 -3.11 -4.46 4.52
CA GLY A 129 -1.85 -5.14 4.34
C GLY A 129 -1.96 -6.45 3.54
N ALA A 130 -0.80 -7.06 3.29
CA ALA A 130 -0.73 -8.34 2.58
C ALA A 130 -1.28 -9.49 3.43
N HIS A 131 -1.66 -10.57 2.76
CA HIS A 131 -2.10 -11.81 3.39
C HIS A 131 -1.65 -13.02 2.58
N ALA A 132 -1.73 -14.21 3.19
CA ALA A 132 -1.23 -15.46 2.60
C ALA A 132 -1.86 -15.81 1.24
N ASP A 133 -3.12 -15.41 1.01
CA ASP A 133 -3.83 -15.71 -0.23
C ASP A 133 -3.60 -14.68 -1.36
N TYR A 134 -2.82 -13.63 -1.11
CA TYR A 134 -2.61 -12.51 -2.06
C TYR A 134 -2.01 -13.00 -3.39
N HIS A 135 -2.58 -12.58 -4.52
CA HIS A 135 -2.25 -13.05 -5.89
C HIS A 135 -2.36 -14.57 -6.10
N THR A 136 -3.25 -15.23 -5.35
CA THR A 136 -3.53 -16.66 -5.54
C THR A 136 -5.01 -16.88 -5.87
N PRO A 137 -5.37 -18.05 -6.45
CA PRO A 137 -6.77 -18.45 -6.61
C PRO A 137 -7.55 -18.60 -5.29
N PHE A 138 -6.87 -18.54 -4.13
CA PHE A 138 -7.48 -18.68 -2.80
C PHE A 138 -7.91 -17.34 -2.18
N ASP A 139 -7.71 -16.23 -2.88
CA ASP A 139 -8.25 -14.93 -2.51
C ASP A 139 -9.76 -14.87 -2.79
N LEU A 140 -10.53 -15.49 -1.90
CA LEU A 140 -11.94 -15.80 -2.07
C LEU A 140 -12.86 -14.90 -1.22
N PRO A 141 -14.14 -14.71 -1.60
CA PRO A 141 -15.06 -13.85 -0.86
C PRO A 141 -15.27 -14.25 0.62
N ASP A 142 -15.21 -15.54 0.95
CA ASP A 142 -15.38 -16.06 2.32
C ASP A 142 -14.18 -15.73 3.23
N ARG A 143 -13.09 -15.21 2.66
CA ARG A 143 -11.90 -14.74 3.37
C ARG A 143 -12.05 -13.32 3.91
N ILE A 144 -13.07 -12.58 3.49
CA ILE A 144 -13.32 -11.18 3.86
C ILE A 144 -13.85 -11.07 5.29
N ASN A 145 -13.21 -10.23 6.10
CA ASN A 145 -13.74 -9.78 7.37
C ASN A 145 -14.69 -8.60 7.13
N VAL A 146 -15.97 -8.88 6.89
CA VAL A 146 -16.98 -7.86 6.53
C VAL A 146 -17.12 -6.80 7.62
N ALA A 147 -17.14 -7.19 8.90
CA ALA A 147 -17.23 -6.24 10.01
C ALA A 147 -15.99 -5.33 10.07
N GLY A 148 -14.80 -5.89 9.84
CA GLY A 148 -13.57 -5.12 9.73
C GLY A 148 -13.58 -4.16 8.54
N GLN A 149 -14.01 -4.62 7.36
CA GLN A 149 -14.11 -3.79 6.16
C GLN A 149 -15.07 -2.60 6.36
N GLN A 150 -16.18 -2.81 7.08
CA GLN A 150 -17.09 -1.71 7.43
C GLN A 150 -16.36 -0.64 8.25
N GLN A 151 -15.58 -1.03 9.26
CA GLN A 151 -14.80 -0.08 10.08
C GLN A 151 -13.78 0.70 9.25
N VAL A 152 -13.12 0.04 8.29
CA VAL A 152 -12.19 0.71 7.35
C VAL A 152 -12.94 1.67 6.42
N THR A 153 -14.11 1.27 5.92
CA THR A 153 -14.95 2.11 5.05
C THR A 153 -15.46 3.35 5.80
N ASP A 154 -15.89 3.20 7.05
CA ASP A 154 -16.31 4.31 7.91
C ASP A 154 -15.15 5.26 8.22
N PHE A 155 -13.93 4.73 8.35
CA PHE A 155 -12.72 5.53 8.48
C PHE A 155 -12.41 6.33 7.21
N VAL A 156 -12.50 5.70 6.04
CA VAL A 156 -12.34 6.39 4.75
C VAL A 156 -13.43 7.44 4.55
N ALA A 157 -14.67 7.18 4.96
CA ALA A 157 -15.76 8.16 4.91
C ALA A 157 -15.44 9.41 5.76
N SER A 158 -14.95 9.22 6.99
CA SER A 158 -14.48 10.33 7.83
C SER A 158 -13.31 11.08 7.18
N LEU A 159 -12.35 10.36 6.61
CA LEU A 159 -11.21 10.93 5.89
C LEU A 159 -11.65 11.81 4.71
N ILE A 160 -12.56 11.31 3.87
CA ILE A 160 -13.13 12.06 2.74
C ILE A 160 -13.82 13.33 3.26
N LYS A 161 -14.63 13.20 4.32
CA LYS A 161 -15.39 14.33 4.89
C LYS A 161 -14.47 15.44 5.40
N GLU A 162 -13.47 15.10 6.19
CA GLU A 162 -12.51 16.08 6.73
C GLU A 162 -11.66 16.69 5.61
N LEU A 163 -11.13 15.87 4.69
CA LEU A 163 -10.32 16.32 3.57
C LEU A 163 -11.09 17.23 2.60
N SER A 164 -12.38 16.95 2.37
CA SER A 164 -13.25 17.76 1.50
C SER A 164 -13.48 19.17 2.05
N ARG A 165 -13.35 19.36 3.38
CA ARG A 165 -13.58 20.62 4.09
C ARG A 165 -12.29 21.36 4.42
N LEU A 166 -11.14 20.73 4.20
CA LEU A 166 -9.85 21.29 4.52
C LEU A 166 -9.59 22.59 3.75
N THR A 167 -9.39 23.66 4.51
CA THR A 167 -9.07 25.02 4.04
C THR A 167 -7.89 25.57 4.83
N PRO A 168 -6.76 25.93 4.16
CA PRO A 168 -6.53 25.84 2.71
C PRO A 168 -6.50 24.39 2.20
N ALA A 169 -6.58 24.20 0.88
CA ALA A 169 -6.45 22.87 0.27
C ALA A 169 -5.08 22.25 0.61
N PRO A 170 -4.96 20.91 0.66
CA PRO A 170 -3.66 20.24 0.74
C PRO A 170 -2.67 20.79 -0.28
N VAL A 171 -1.46 21.06 0.17
CA VAL A 171 -0.33 21.44 -0.68
C VAL A 171 0.61 20.24 -0.76
N PHE A 172 0.91 19.84 -1.99
CA PHE A 172 1.80 18.71 -2.25
C PHE A 172 3.20 18.95 -1.71
N SER A 173 3.77 17.89 -1.12
CA SER A 173 5.17 17.75 -0.78
C SER A 173 5.68 16.44 -1.35
N GLU A 174 6.92 16.42 -1.82
CA GLU A 174 7.56 15.18 -2.26
C GLU A 174 7.97 14.34 -1.03
N SER A 175 7.66 13.04 -1.05
CA SER A 175 8.01 12.12 0.03
C SER A 175 8.14 10.68 -0.49
N GLY A 176 9.29 10.06 -0.25
CA GLY A 176 9.67 8.79 -0.88
C GLY A 176 10.21 8.98 -2.31
N SER A 177 10.46 7.87 -3.02
CA SER A 177 11.01 7.91 -4.38
C SER A 177 9.94 8.30 -5.41
N ARG A 178 10.31 9.12 -6.41
CA ARG A 178 9.43 9.50 -7.54
C ARG A 178 9.50 8.52 -8.71
N GLN A 179 10.46 7.61 -8.72
CA GLN A 179 10.72 6.71 -9.83
C GLN A 179 9.91 5.41 -9.71
N GLN A 180 9.14 5.12 -10.75
CA GLN A 180 8.58 3.79 -10.99
C GLN A 180 9.69 2.74 -11.05
N ALA A 181 9.71 1.83 -10.08
CA ALA A 181 10.30 0.51 -10.30
C ALA A 181 9.43 -0.18 -11.39
N GLY A 182 9.86 -0.10 -12.65
CA GLY A 182 9.02 -0.48 -13.80
C GLY A 182 8.47 -1.90 -13.72
N HIS A 183 7.17 -2.10 -13.97
CA HIS A 183 6.51 -3.39 -14.28
C HIS A 183 6.95 -4.66 -13.50
N TYR A 184 7.34 -4.57 -12.22
CA TYR A 184 7.79 -5.74 -11.44
C TYR A 184 6.62 -6.45 -10.71
N GLY A 185 5.66 -6.99 -11.47
CA GLY A 185 4.55 -7.76 -10.89
C GLY A 185 4.25 -9.09 -11.57
N ARG A 186 4.57 -9.23 -12.86
CA ARG A 186 3.97 -10.30 -13.66
C ARG A 186 4.79 -11.56 -13.89
N ASN A 187 6.09 -11.62 -13.55
CA ASN A 187 6.92 -12.82 -13.79
C ASN A 187 8.15 -12.87 -12.85
N LEU A 188 7.95 -12.97 -11.54
CA LEU A 188 9.07 -13.38 -10.69
C LEU A 188 9.41 -14.84 -11.00
N LYS A 189 10.60 -15.08 -11.55
CA LYS A 189 11.09 -16.44 -11.88
C LYS A 189 11.39 -17.28 -10.63
N VAL A 190 11.53 -16.61 -9.49
CA VAL A 190 12.06 -17.13 -8.23
C VAL A 190 11.35 -16.46 -7.07
N THR A 191 11.29 -17.16 -5.94
CA THR A 191 10.72 -16.63 -4.70
C THR A 191 11.61 -16.99 -3.52
N LEU A 192 11.67 -16.10 -2.53
CA LEU A 192 12.28 -16.43 -1.24
C LEU A 192 11.36 -17.29 -0.37
N GLY A 193 10.06 -17.36 -0.67
CA GLY A 193 9.07 -17.97 0.20
C GLY A 193 8.77 -17.13 1.44
N ILE A 194 8.79 -15.80 1.30
CA ILE A 194 8.45 -14.85 2.37
C ILE A 194 7.14 -14.11 2.07
N MET A 195 6.54 -13.56 3.12
CA MET A 195 5.48 -12.57 3.04
C MET A 195 6.09 -11.20 3.37
N PRO A 196 6.26 -10.30 2.38
CA PRO A 196 6.82 -8.98 2.61
C PRO A 196 5.79 -8.03 3.23
N ASP A 197 6.24 -7.09 4.05
CA ASP A 197 5.44 -5.92 4.44
C ASP A 197 5.28 -4.99 3.22
N VAL A 198 4.17 -5.15 2.51
CA VAL A 198 3.81 -4.32 1.35
C VAL A 198 3.40 -2.89 1.74
N SER A 199 3.14 -2.67 3.03
CA SER A 199 2.65 -1.40 3.55
C SER A 199 3.78 -0.39 3.76
N GLY A 200 5.03 -0.86 3.80
CA GLY A 200 6.25 -0.03 3.89
C GLY A 200 6.41 0.74 5.20
N ALA A 201 5.62 0.39 6.22
CA ALA A 201 5.37 1.31 7.34
C ALA A 201 6.15 0.98 8.63
N GLU A 202 7.03 -0.03 8.63
CA GLU A 202 7.74 -0.46 9.84
C GLU A 202 9.26 -0.24 9.84
N THR A 203 9.83 0.29 8.77
CA THR A 203 11.27 0.27 8.60
C THR A 203 11.76 1.59 8.00
N SER A 204 12.54 2.33 8.78
CA SER A 204 13.33 3.48 8.32
C SER A 204 14.48 2.97 7.42
N GLY A 205 14.14 2.53 6.20
CA GLY A 205 15.09 2.00 5.21
C GLY A 205 15.26 0.48 5.22
N GLY A 206 14.22 -0.26 4.86
CA GLY A 206 14.23 -1.73 4.80
C GLY A 206 12.89 -2.30 4.34
N MET A 207 12.80 -3.61 4.16
CA MET A 207 11.52 -4.31 3.97
C MET A 207 11.37 -5.41 5.02
N LYS A 208 10.35 -5.26 5.88
CA LYS A 208 10.08 -6.23 6.94
C LYS A 208 9.50 -7.52 6.35
N VAL A 209 9.96 -8.64 6.90
CA VAL A 209 9.45 -9.98 6.64
C VAL A 209 8.35 -10.30 7.64
N GLU A 210 7.10 -10.30 7.19
CA GLU A 210 5.93 -10.58 8.05
C GLU A 210 5.66 -12.09 8.22
N GLY A 211 6.19 -12.91 7.30
CA GLY A 211 6.06 -14.35 7.35
C GLY A 211 7.13 -15.05 6.53
N VAL A 212 7.48 -16.27 6.92
CA VAL A 212 8.42 -17.13 6.20
C VAL A 212 7.80 -18.52 6.07
N ARG A 213 7.74 -19.05 4.85
CA ARG A 213 7.29 -20.41 4.59
C ARG A 213 8.35 -21.39 5.06
N LYS A 214 7.97 -22.34 5.92
CA LYS A 214 8.86 -23.29 6.62
C LYS A 214 9.85 -24.03 5.70
N ASP A 215 9.43 -24.36 4.48
CA ASP A 215 10.24 -25.10 3.50
C ASP A 215 10.66 -24.22 2.30
N GLY A 216 10.58 -22.89 2.45
CA GLY A 216 11.01 -21.92 1.44
C GLY A 216 12.52 -21.65 1.47
N PRO A 217 13.12 -21.18 0.36
CA PRO A 217 14.53 -20.79 0.31
C PRO A 217 15.01 -19.93 1.47
N ALA A 218 14.22 -18.93 1.87
CA ALA A 218 14.54 -18.05 2.99
C ALA A 218 14.61 -18.80 4.33
N ALA A 219 13.68 -19.71 4.62
CA ALA A 219 13.69 -20.50 5.86
C ALA A 219 14.92 -21.42 5.92
N LEU A 220 15.23 -22.08 4.80
CA LEU A 220 16.40 -22.98 4.69
C LEU A 220 17.73 -22.24 4.92
N SER A 221 17.77 -20.95 4.60
CA SER A 221 18.92 -20.07 4.86
C SER A 221 18.84 -19.31 6.19
N GLY A 222 17.89 -19.66 7.05
CA GLY A 222 17.79 -19.13 8.41
C GLY A 222 17.09 -17.78 8.55
N MET A 223 16.36 -17.31 7.53
CA MET A 223 15.52 -16.12 7.62
C MET A 223 14.28 -16.41 8.49
N VAL A 224 13.88 -15.45 9.32
CA VAL A 224 12.74 -15.59 10.24
C VAL A 224 11.77 -14.41 10.13
N LYS A 225 10.54 -14.60 10.63
CA LYS A 225 9.58 -13.49 10.78
C LYS A 225 10.18 -12.40 11.66
N GLY A 226 10.08 -11.15 11.22
CA GLY A 226 10.62 -9.99 11.91
C GLY A 226 11.97 -9.52 11.37
N ASP A 227 12.64 -10.29 10.52
CA ASP A 227 13.81 -9.81 9.79
C ASP A 227 13.45 -8.61 8.91
N ILE A 228 14.37 -7.65 8.80
CA ILE A 228 14.23 -6.50 7.90
C ILE A 228 15.27 -6.63 6.80
N ILE A 229 14.84 -6.91 5.57
CA ILE A 229 15.73 -6.97 4.40
C ILE A 229 16.16 -5.55 4.04
N VAL A 230 17.47 -5.30 4.05
CA VAL A 230 18.05 -3.97 3.77
C VAL A 230 18.91 -3.95 2.51
N ALA A 231 19.34 -5.10 2.00
CA ALA A 231 19.98 -5.21 0.69
C ALA A 231 19.87 -6.61 0.09
N ILE A 232 19.91 -6.70 -1.24
CA ILE A 232 20.03 -7.94 -2.01
C ILE A 232 21.20 -7.78 -2.98
N ASN A 233 22.19 -8.67 -2.91
CA ASN A 233 23.45 -8.60 -3.68
C ASN A 233 24.13 -7.23 -3.57
N GLY A 234 24.13 -6.63 -2.37
CA GLY A 234 24.72 -5.32 -2.08
C GLY A 234 23.90 -4.13 -2.61
N LEU A 235 22.78 -4.36 -3.30
CA LEU A 235 21.87 -3.29 -3.73
C LEU A 235 20.87 -2.99 -2.60
N PRO A 236 20.75 -1.72 -2.17
CA PRO A 236 19.82 -1.34 -1.11
C PRO A 236 18.38 -1.76 -1.39
N VAL A 237 17.68 -2.14 -0.33
CA VAL A 237 16.24 -2.43 -0.30
C VAL A 237 15.60 -1.52 0.72
N ALA A 238 14.93 -0.46 0.28
CA ALA A 238 14.26 0.48 1.17
C ALA A 238 12.80 0.11 1.45
N ASN A 239 12.17 -0.69 0.58
CA ASN A 239 10.77 -1.10 0.67
C ASN A 239 10.51 -2.36 -0.19
N VAL A 240 9.26 -2.82 -0.23
CA VAL A 240 8.85 -4.01 -0.99
C VAL A 240 9.16 -3.92 -2.50
N TYR A 241 9.30 -2.73 -3.06
CA TYR A 241 9.55 -2.58 -4.49
C TYR A 241 10.99 -2.69 -4.89
N ASP A 242 11.88 -2.15 -4.07
CA ASP A 242 13.28 -2.43 -4.27
C ASP A 242 13.49 -3.93 -4.22
N TYR A 243 12.85 -4.60 -3.26
CA TYR A 243 12.83 -6.05 -3.17
C TYR A 243 12.30 -6.71 -4.45
N MET A 244 11.08 -6.40 -4.89
CA MET A 244 10.49 -6.99 -6.10
C MET A 244 11.35 -6.72 -7.34
N GLY A 245 11.91 -5.52 -7.46
CA GLY A 245 12.82 -5.12 -8.53
C GLY A 245 14.18 -5.82 -8.47
N ARG A 246 14.67 -6.18 -7.27
CA ARG A 246 15.86 -7.04 -7.13
C ARG A 246 15.51 -8.48 -7.51
N MET A 247 14.44 -9.03 -6.95
CA MET A 247 13.98 -10.40 -7.20
C MET A 247 13.69 -10.66 -8.68
N GLY A 248 13.13 -9.69 -9.40
CA GLY A 248 12.83 -9.81 -10.83
C GLY A 248 14.06 -9.98 -11.73
N LYS A 249 15.26 -9.68 -11.22
CA LYS A 249 16.54 -9.85 -11.96
C LYS A 249 17.21 -11.20 -11.68
N LEU A 250 16.76 -11.93 -10.68
CA LEU A 250 17.39 -13.17 -10.21
C LEU A 250 16.85 -14.39 -10.98
N ASN A 251 17.64 -15.45 -11.04
CA ASN A 251 17.30 -16.68 -11.76
C ASN A 251 17.26 -17.92 -10.84
N PRO A 252 16.49 -18.97 -11.18
CA PRO A 252 16.48 -20.22 -10.43
C PRO A 252 17.88 -20.83 -10.34
N GLY A 253 18.26 -21.37 -9.18
CA GLY A 253 19.59 -21.93 -8.93
C GLY A 253 20.67 -20.91 -8.58
N GLU A 254 20.36 -19.61 -8.58
CA GLU A 254 21.30 -18.55 -8.18
C GLU A 254 21.48 -18.51 -6.66
N ARG A 255 22.72 -18.25 -6.20
CA ARG A 255 23.01 -17.92 -4.80
C ARG A 255 23.03 -16.42 -4.62
N VAL A 256 22.27 -15.96 -3.64
CA VAL A 256 21.99 -14.54 -3.45
C VAL A 256 22.33 -14.14 -2.02
N ASN A 257 23.07 -13.04 -1.87
CA ASN A 257 23.38 -12.48 -0.56
C ASN A 257 22.26 -11.53 -0.15
N ILE A 258 21.59 -11.84 0.96
CA ILE A 258 20.53 -11.01 1.51
C ILE A 258 20.99 -10.45 2.84
N GLU A 259 21.14 -9.13 2.90
CA GLU A 259 21.44 -8.43 4.14
C GLU A 259 20.14 -8.18 4.89
N VAL A 260 20.08 -8.65 6.12
CA VAL A 260 18.95 -8.44 7.02
C VAL A 260 19.38 -7.72 8.30
N ILE A 261 18.49 -6.95 8.88
CA ILE A 261 18.59 -6.49 10.27
C ILE A 261 17.72 -7.40 11.11
N ARG A 262 18.34 -8.05 12.10
CA ARG A 262 17.70 -8.93 13.09
C ARG A 262 18.08 -8.44 14.48
N ASN A 263 17.07 -8.09 15.29
CA ASN A 263 17.30 -7.57 16.65
C ASN A 263 18.32 -6.42 16.70
N GLY A 264 18.31 -5.54 15.69
CA GLY A 264 19.23 -4.40 15.57
C GLY A 264 20.64 -4.74 15.07
N SER A 265 20.96 -6.02 14.85
CA SER A 265 22.24 -6.47 14.29
C SER A 265 22.09 -6.81 12.81
N ARG A 266 23.12 -6.47 12.01
CA ARG A 266 23.14 -6.78 10.58
C ARG A 266 23.69 -8.18 10.35
N GLU A 267 22.96 -9.00 9.61
CA GLU A 267 23.33 -10.36 9.23
C GLU A 267 23.28 -10.50 7.70
N ILE A 268 24.11 -11.39 7.15
CA ILE A 268 24.10 -11.75 5.74
C ILE A 268 23.64 -13.20 5.62
N LEU A 269 22.52 -13.42 4.95
CA LEU A 269 21.98 -14.74 4.63
C LEU A 269 22.31 -15.06 3.19
N ILE A 270 22.96 -16.21 2.96
CA ILE A 270 23.21 -16.72 1.61
C ILE A 270 22.04 -17.62 1.24
N VAL A 271 21.18 -17.14 0.33
CA VAL A 271 19.96 -17.83 -0.08
C VAL A 271 20.14 -18.49 -1.43
N GLN A 272 19.77 -19.78 -1.51
CA GLN A 272 19.76 -20.56 -2.74
C GLN A 272 18.35 -20.53 -3.32
N LEU A 273 18.18 -19.88 -4.48
CA LEU A 273 16.89 -19.72 -5.17
C LEU A 273 16.50 -20.92 -6.03
#